data_AF-A0A4V3KSW2-F1
#
_entry.id   AF-A0A4V3KSW2-F1
#
_cell.length_a   1.000
_cell.length_b   1.000
_cell.length_c   1.000
_cell.angle_alpha   90.00
_cell.angle_beta   90.00
_cell.angle_gamma   90.00
#
_symmetry.space_group_name_H-M   'P 1'
#
loop_
_entity.id
_entity.type
_entity.pdbx_description
1 polymer ?
#
loop_
_entity_poly.entity_id
_entity_poly.type
_entity_poly.pdbx_seq_one_letter_code
_entity_poly.pdbx_strand_id
1 'polypeptide(L)'
;LLGRRDARKLIVLISGTHGVEGPFGSTCQTDWLGQKNLRRLPDDMAILAIHLIDPWGTAWSRRVNEDNVDLNRNFIDWSAGAPVNNGYAGLHDAVAYREWAGPDRTAADEKLA
;
A
#
# COMPACT_ATOMS: atom_id res chain seq x y z
N LEU A 1 -5.40 -16.75 9.68
CA LEU A 1 -4.66 -16.94 10.96
C LEU A 1 -4.13 -18.35 11.01
N LEU A 2 -2.83 -18.52 11.25
CA LEU A 2 -2.16 -19.80 11.48
C LEU A 2 -1.63 -19.82 12.91
N GLY A 3 -1.72 -20.95 13.60
CA GLY A 3 -1.40 -21.05 15.04
C GLY A 3 -2.61 -20.83 15.94
N ARG A 4 -2.39 -20.77 17.25
CA ARG A 4 -3.47 -20.62 18.24
C ARG A 4 -4.00 -19.18 18.28
N ARG A 5 -5.32 -19.01 18.48
CA ARG A 5 -5.96 -17.68 18.59
C ARG A 5 -5.54 -16.90 19.84
N ASP A 6 -5.12 -17.60 20.89
CA ASP A 6 -4.66 -17.07 22.17
C ASP A 6 -3.13 -17.04 22.28
N ALA A 7 -2.41 -17.20 21.16
CA ALA A 7 -0.95 -17.12 21.14
C ALA A 7 -0.46 -15.75 21.66
N ARG A 8 0.59 -15.76 22.47
CA ARG A 8 1.15 -14.53 23.05
C ARG A 8 1.90 -13.66 22.04
N LYS A 9 2.37 -14.25 20.94
CA LYS A 9 3.13 -13.57 19.88
C LYS A 9 2.35 -13.65 18.57
N LEU A 10 2.17 -12.52 17.92
CA LEU A 10 1.52 -12.44 16.61
C LEU A 10 2.46 -11.82 15.60
N ILE A 11 2.73 -12.52 14.50
CA ILE A 11 3.36 -11.96 13.31
C ILE A 11 2.24 -11.57 12.34
N VAL A 12 2.23 -10.32 11.88
CA VAL A 12 1.31 -9.86 10.84
C VAL A 12 2.08 -9.74 9.54
N LEU A 13 1.62 -10.46 8.52
CA LEU A 13 2.17 -10.41 7.16
C LEU A 13 1.14 -9.76 6.25
N ILE A 14 1.54 -8.72 5.52
CA ILE A 14 0.66 -7.97 4.62
C ILE A 14 1.26 -8.03 3.22
N SER A 15 0.43 -8.22 2.21
CA SER A 15 0.82 -8.11 0.81
C SER A 15 -0.08 -7.12 0.08
N GLY A 16 0.43 -6.57 -1.03
CA GLY A 16 -0.33 -5.69 -1.91
C GLY A 16 -0.78 -4.40 -1.26
N THR A 17 0.07 -3.76 -0.45
CA THR A 17 -0.19 -2.40 0.05
C THR A 17 -0.17 -1.39 -1.09
N HIS A 18 0.79 -1.53 -2.00
CA HIS A 18 0.69 -0.93 -3.32
C HIS A 18 0.24 -2.01 -4.29
N GLY A 19 -0.81 -1.73 -5.05
CA GLY A 19 -1.37 -2.68 -6.00
C GLY A 19 -0.36 -3.27 -6.99
N VAL A 20 0.53 -2.46 -7.55
CA VAL A 20 1.57 -2.86 -8.53
C VAL A 20 2.58 -3.87 -7.94
N GLU A 21 2.77 -3.87 -6.63
CA GLU A 21 3.63 -4.82 -5.90
C GLU A 21 2.84 -6.07 -5.46
N GLY A 22 1.51 -6.04 -5.61
CA GLY A 22 0.58 -7.08 -5.21
C GLY A 22 0.90 -8.46 -5.76
N PRO A 23 1.12 -8.65 -7.08
CA PRO A 23 1.39 -9.98 -7.63
C PRO A 23 2.59 -10.66 -6.97
N PHE A 24 3.69 -9.94 -6.76
CA PHE A 24 4.89 -10.50 -6.13
C PHE A 24 4.65 -10.82 -4.65
N GLY A 25 4.06 -9.89 -3.88
CA GLY A 25 3.73 -10.12 -2.47
C GLY A 25 2.74 -11.29 -2.28
N SER A 26 1.77 -11.40 -3.19
CA SER A 26 0.83 -12.52 -3.26
C SER A 26 1.54 -13.84 -3.49
N THR A 27 2.44 -13.91 -4.48
CA THR A 27 3.25 -15.11 -4.74
C THR A 27 4.08 -15.52 -3.53
N CYS A 28 4.77 -14.58 -2.87
CA CYS A 28 5.53 -14.90 -1.66
C CYS A 28 4.65 -15.53 -0.57
N GLN A 29 3.45 -14.98 -0.35
CA GLN A 29 2.51 -15.52 0.63
C GLN A 29 1.98 -16.90 0.22
N THR A 30 1.54 -17.07 -1.03
CA THR A 30 0.98 -18.34 -1.50
C THR A 30 2.03 -19.44 -1.57
N ASP A 31 3.24 -19.12 -2.01
CA ASP A 31 4.35 -20.07 -2.09
C ASP A 31 4.75 -20.53 -0.69
N TRP A 32 4.83 -19.61 0.27
CA TRP A 32 5.07 -19.96 1.67
C TRP A 32 3.93 -20.81 2.25
N LEU A 33 2.67 -20.45 1.99
CA LEU A 33 1.49 -21.22 2.41
C LEU A 33 1.39 -22.61 1.75
N GLY A 34 2.02 -22.80 0.59
CA GLY A 34 2.10 -24.08 -0.10
C GLY A 34 3.13 -25.05 0.49
N GLN A 35 4.02 -24.59 1.37
CA GLN A 35 5.07 -25.43 1.93
C GLN A 35 4.51 -26.46 2.93
N LYS A 36 4.89 -27.74 2.77
CA LYS A 36 4.38 -28.86 3.60
C LYS A 36 4.77 -28.78 5.08
N ASN A 37 5.68 -27.88 5.46
CA ASN A 37 6.29 -27.76 6.79
C ASN A 37 5.78 -26.59 7.64
N LEU A 38 4.71 -25.89 7.23
CA LEU A 38 4.08 -24.80 8.01
C LEU A 38 3.64 -25.20 9.44
N ARG A 39 3.65 -26.50 9.74
CA ARG A 39 3.25 -27.11 11.02
C ARG A 39 4.25 -26.92 12.17
N ARG A 40 5.25 -26.04 12.07
CA ARG A 40 6.27 -25.81 13.12
C ARG A 40 6.25 -24.42 13.75
N LEU A 41 5.09 -23.77 13.82
CA LEU A 41 4.97 -22.59 14.68
C LEU A 41 5.11 -23.02 16.14
N PRO A 42 5.90 -22.32 16.97
CA PRO A 42 5.84 -22.48 18.41
C PRO A 42 4.40 -22.32 18.92
N ASP A 43 4.03 -23.06 19.97
CA ASP A 43 2.67 -23.02 20.50
C ASP A 43 2.24 -21.61 20.96
N ASP A 44 3.18 -20.76 21.34
CA ASP A 44 2.92 -19.37 21.77
C ASP A 44 2.99 -18.34 20.64
N MET A 45 2.99 -18.78 19.38
CA MET A 45 3.07 -17.95 18.19
C MET A 45 1.92 -18.20 17.20
N ALA A 46 1.41 -17.11 16.64
CA ALA A 46 0.49 -17.13 15.51
C ALA A 46 0.94 -16.19 14.39
N ILE A 47 0.45 -16.46 13.18
CA ILE A 47 0.67 -15.63 11.99
C ILE A 47 -0.69 -15.19 11.41
N LEU A 48 -0.91 -13.89 11.31
CA LEU A 48 -2.01 -13.29 10.56
C LEU A 48 -1.49 -12.86 9.19
N ALA A 49 -1.81 -13.64 8.16
CA ALA A 49 -1.59 -13.21 6.78
C ALA A 49 -2.82 -12.42 6.30
N ILE A 50 -2.60 -11.15 5.95
CA ILE A 50 -3.53 -10.29 5.23
C ILE A 50 -3.05 -10.28 3.78
N HIS A 51 -3.91 -10.75 2.88
CA HIS A 51 -3.57 -10.91 1.48
C HIS A 51 -4.17 -9.77 0.66
N LEU A 52 -3.32 -9.13 -0.15
CA LEU A 52 -3.70 -8.22 -1.22
C LEU A 52 -4.66 -7.12 -0.76
N ILE A 53 -4.18 -6.21 0.08
CA ILE A 53 -5.05 -5.18 0.67
C ILE A 53 -5.54 -4.13 -0.34
N ASP A 54 -4.81 -3.93 -1.44
CA ASP A 54 -5.20 -3.09 -2.59
C ASP A 54 -5.47 -3.97 -3.83
N PRO A 55 -6.58 -4.73 -3.86
CA PRO A 55 -6.89 -5.61 -4.97
C PRO A 55 -7.21 -4.81 -6.25
N TRP A 56 -7.77 -3.61 -6.12
CA TRP A 56 -8.03 -2.73 -7.26
C TRP A 56 -6.71 -2.29 -7.88
N GLY A 57 -5.78 -1.75 -7.08
CA GLY A 57 -4.49 -1.32 -7.60
C GLY A 57 -3.74 -2.48 -8.26
N THR A 58 -3.86 -3.70 -7.74
CA THR A 58 -3.27 -4.87 -8.39
C THR A 58 -3.91 -5.18 -9.73
N ALA A 59 -5.24 -5.16 -9.84
CA ALA A 59 -5.94 -5.40 -11.09
C ALA A 59 -5.54 -4.41 -12.20
N TRP A 60 -5.16 -3.19 -11.82
CA TRP A 60 -4.81 -2.11 -12.75
C TRP A 60 -3.31 -1.76 -12.79
N SER A 61 -2.45 -2.55 -12.15
CA SER A 61 -1.01 -2.26 -12.01
C SER A 61 -0.71 -0.84 -11.49
N ARG A 62 -1.48 -0.39 -10.49
CA ARG A 62 -1.37 0.94 -9.87
C ARG A 62 -0.74 0.84 -8.49
N ARG A 63 0.00 1.88 -8.10
CA ARG A 63 0.53 2.03 -6.74
C ARG A 63 -0.58 2.30 -5.70
N VAL A 64 -1.65 2.92 -6.16
CA VAL A 64 -2.74 3.51 -5.37
C VAL A 64 -4.04 2.76 -5.63
N ASN A 65 -5.00 2.93 -4.74
CA ASN A 65 -6.35 2.40 -4.90
C ASN A 65 -7.16 3.19 -5.97
N GLU A 66 -8.45 2.87 -6.11
CA GLU A 66 -9.39 3.47 -7.05
C GLU A 66 -9.57 4.98 -6.88
N ASP A 67 -9.37 5.49 -5.67
CA ASP A 67 -9.48 6.91 -5.31
C ASP A 67 -8.14 7.64 -5.43
N ASN A 68 -7.13 7.00 -6.04
CA ASN A 68 -5.77 7.51 -6.16
C ASN A 68 -5.09 7.74 -4.79
N VAL A 69 -5.51 7.01 -3.75
CA VAL A 69 -4.94 7.04 -2.40
C VAL A 69 -3.79 6.04 -2.29
N ASP A 70 -2.64 6.52 -1.81
CA ASP A 70 -1.52 5.66 -1.40
C ASP A 70 -1.83 5.10 -0.01
N LEU A 71 -2.22 3.82 0.07
CA LEU A 71 -2.57 3.18 1.33
C LEU A 71 -1.41 3.22 2.34
N ASN A 72 -0.16 3.15 1.88
CA ASN A 72 1.04 3.20 2.74
C ASN A 72 1.36 4.62 3.26
N ARG A 73 0.48 5.60 3.01
CA ARG A 73 0.48 6.92 3.64
C ARG A 73 -0.81 7.19 4.40
N ASN A 74 -1.78 6.29 4.32
CA ASN A 74 -3.14 6.49 4.82
C ASN A 74 -3.42 5.76 6.15
N PHE A 75 -2.46 4.98 6.66
CA PHE A 75 -2.49 4.38 8.00
C PHE A 75 -2.16 5.42 9.08
N ILE A 76 -3.06 6.39 9.25
CA ILE A 76 -2.96 7.46 10.25
C ILE A 76 -4.07 7.36 11.29
N ASP A 77 -3.92 8.07 12.40
CA ASP A 77 -5.00 8.26 13.36
C ASP A 77 -6.01 9.29 12.83
N TRP A 78 -7.09 8.81 12.23
CA TRP A 78 -8.16 9.65 11.72
C TRP A 78 -8.96 10.38 12.81
N SER A 79 -8.87 9.96 14.07
CA SER A 79 -9.51 10.68 15.19
C SER A 79 -8.80 12.00 15.50
N ALA A 80 -7.51 12.10 15.16
CA ALA A 80 -6.72 13.32 15.24
C ALA A 80 -6.88 14.24 14.00
N GLY A 81 -7.61 13.77 12.98
CA GLY A 81 -7.80 14.47 11.70
C GLY A 81 -6.69 14.20 10.68
N ALA A 82 -6.91 14.64 9.44
CA ALA A 82 -5.93 14.49 8.36
C ALA A 82 -4.71 15.43 8.56
N PRO A 83 -3.46 14.96 8.35
CA PRO A 83 -2.28 15.81 8.37
C PRO A 83 -2.38 16.92 7.32
N VAL A 84 -2.05 18.15 7.74
CA VAL A 84 -2.02 19.30 6.83
C VAL A 84 -0.69 19.32 6.07
N ASN A 85 -0.75 19.38 4.74
CA ASN A 85 0.42 19.54 3.88
C ASN A 85 0.43 20.94 3.25
N ASN A 86 0.86 21.94 4.02
CA ASN A 86 0.88 23.35 3.59
C ASN A 86 1.76 23.58 2.34
N GLY A 87 2.81 22.78 2.14
CA GLY A 87 3.69 22.90 0.98
C GLY A 87 3.06 22.41 -0.32
N TYR A 88 2.11 21.49 -0.25
CA TYR A 88 1.51 20.89 -1.45
C TYR A 88 0.59 21.82 -2.21
N ALA A 89 -0.16 22.69 -1.52
CA ALA A 89 -1.09 23.61 -2.17
C ALA A 89 -0.37 24.49 -3.22
N GLY A 90 0.85 24.94 -2.90
CA GLY A 90 1.68 25.69 -3.84
C GLY A 90 2.18 24.86 -5.02
N LEU A 91 2.32 23.54 -4.88
CA LEU A 91 2.85 22.64 -5.91
C LEU A 91 1.77 21.96 -6.77
N HIS A 92 0.51 21.93 -6.33
CA HIS A 92 -0.55 21.12 -6.95
C HIS A 92 -0.62 21.31 -8.47
N ASP A 93 -0.74 22.55 -8.94
CA ASP A 93 -0.85 22.83 -10.39
C ASP A 93 0.41 22.45 -11.18
N ALA A 94 1.57 22.40 -10.52
CA ALA A 94 2.83 22.00 -11.16
C ALA A 94 2.97 20.47 -11.31
N VAL A 95 2.23 19.69 -10.50
CA VAL A 95 2.30 18.22 -10.52
C VAL A 95 1.04 17.56 -11.07
N ALA A 96 -0.09 18.27 -11.08
CA ALA A 96 -1.40 17.81 -11.54
C ALA A 96 -1.90 18.59 -12.76
N TYR A 97 -0.99 19.08 -13.62
CA TYR A 97 -1.35 19.70 -14.89
C TYR A 97 -2.00 18.66 -15.83
N ARG A 98 -2.87 19.14 -16.73
CA ARG A 98 -3.75 18.26 -17.54
C ARG A 98 -3.13 17.88 -18.87
N GLU A 99 -2.33 18.77 -19.44
CA GLU A 99 -1.79 18.62 -20.78
C GLU A 99 -0.38 18.03 -20.74
N TRP A 100 -0.13 16.97 -21.51
CA TRP A 100 1.20 16.36 -21.59
C TRP A 100 2.23 17.30 -22.24
N ALA A 101 1.79 18.14 -23.17
CA ALA A 101 2.56 19.19 -23.82
C ALA A 101 1.65 20.40 -24.06
N GLY A 102 2.21 21.61 -23.98
CA GLY A 102 1.44 22.84 -24.12
C GLY A 102 1.77 23.86 -23.03
N PRO A 103 1.06 25.00 -23.02
CA PRO A 103 1.29 26.08 -22.06
C PRO A 103 1.20 25.62 -20.59
N ASP A 104 0.25 24.73 -20.28
CA ASP A 104 0.08 24.17 -18.94
C ASP A 104 1.32 23.38 -18.48
N ARG A 105 1.92 22.58 -19.38
CA ARG A 105 3.16 21.85 -19.11
C ARG A 105 4.34 22.79 -18.90
N THR A 106 4.48 23.82 -19.74
CA THR A 106 5.56 24.81 -19.62
C THR A 106 5.48 25.56 -18.29
N ALA A 107 4.28 26.02 -17.91
CA ALA A 107 4.07 26.69 -16.62
C ALA A 107 4.37 25.77 -15.42
N ALA A 108 4.04 24.48 -15.53
CA ALA A 108 4.39 23.49 -14.52
C ALA A 108 5.91 23.30 -14.38
N ASP A 109 6.63 23.20 -15.50
CA ASP A 109 8.10 23.07 -15.51
C ASP A 109 8.78 24.32 -14.93
N GLU A 110 8.35 25.52 -15.31
CA GLU A 110 8.87 26.79 -14.76
C GLU A 110 8.67 26.90 -13.25
N LYS A 111 7.56 26.37 -12.74
CA LYS A 111 7.22 26.38 -11.32
C LYS A 111 8.03 25.39 -10.48
N LEU A 112 8.66 24.39 -11.12
CA LEU A 112 9.52 23.38 -10.49
C LEU A 112 11.03 23.63 -10.68
N ALA A 113 11.41 24.61 -11.50
CA ALA A 113 12.79 25.02 -11.75
C ALA A 113 13.34 25.90 -10.62
#